data_AF-A0A453BXD5-F1
#
_entry.id   AF-A0A453BXD5-F1
#
_cell.length_a   1.000
_cell.length_b   1.000
_cell.length_c   1.000
_cell.angle_alpha   90.00
_cell.angle_beta   90.00
_cell.angle_gamma   90.00
#
_symmetry.space_group_name_H-M   'P 1'
#
loop_
_entity.id
_entity.type
_entity.pdbx_description
1 polymer ?
#
loop_
_entity_poly.entity_id
_entity_poly.type
_entity_poly.pdbx_seq_one_letter_code
_entity_poly.pdbx_strand_id
1 'polypeptide(L)'
;MLKSRYVLHILDILVDFALGVGKDKTRKMFQGLLLVMSTRGLRLGTTEIDRLRGSDLKNLLREKKLILILDLDHTLINSTKLHDISAAENNLGIQIAASKDDPNGSLFTLEGMQMLTKLRPFVRKFLKEASNMFEMYIYTMGDKAYAIEIAKLLDPRNVYFNSKVISNSDCTQRHQKGLDMVLGAESVAVILDDTEYVWQKHKENLILMERYHYFASSCRQFGFSVKSLSELMQDERGSDGALATILDVLKRIHTIFFDLAVETALSSRDVRQGNQEGTAGSTARLQISLQSGVPVQFSPTGSVYLEDGRAAGSHLLRGRGFHDHPCCRCGCWNR
;
A
#
# COMPACT_ATOMS: atom_id res chain seq x y z
N MET A 1 31.11 -17.51 17.79
CA MET A 1 29.90 -17.79 18.60
C MET A 1 29.70 -16.85 19.81
N LEU A 2 30.72 -16.14 20.35
CA LEU A 2 30.52 -15.24 21.50
C LEU A 2 29.80 -13.90 21.19
N LYS A 3 29.80 -13.42 19.94
CA LYS A 3 29.14 -12.15 19.56
C LYS A 3 27.60 -12.20 19.61
N SER A 4 26.98 -13.39 19.61
CA SER A 4 25.51 -13.52 19.60
C SER A 4 24.87 -13.38 20.99
N ARG A 5 25.56 -13.80 22.07
CA ARG A 5 24.99 -13.75 23.43
C ARG A 5 24.96 -12.33 24.01
N TYR A 6 25.98 -11.51 23.72
CA TYR A 6 26.01 -10.11 24.15
C TYR A 6 24.91 -9.26 23.49
N VAL A 7 24.54 -9.55 22.24
CA VAL A 7 23.48 -8.83 21.53
C VAL A 7 22.10 -9.16 22.11
N LEU A 8 21.81 -10.44 22.41
CA LEU A 8 20.56 -10.81 23.08
C LEU A 8 20.46 -10.18 24.48
N HIS A 9 21.55 -10.21 25.25
CA HIS A 9 21.55 -9.67 26.60
C HIS A 9 21.36 -8.14 26.63
N ILE A 10 21.88 -7.42 25.63
CA ILE A 10 21.64 -5.98 25.45
C ILE A 10 20.19 -5.72 25.01
N LEU A 11 19.61 -6.58 24.19
CA LEU A 11 18.20 -6.46 23.76
C LEU A 11 17.24 -6.68 24.93
N ASP A 12 17.47 -7.69 25.76
CA ASP A 12 16.66 -7.93 26.96
C ASP A 12 16.78 -6.76 27.94
N ILE A 13 17.99 -6.22 28.14
CA ILE A 13 18.21 -5.02 28.97
C ILE A 13 17.51 -3.78 28.37
N LEU A 14 17.49 -3.62 27.04
CA LEU A 14 16.80 -2.52 26.38
C LEU A 14 15.27 -2.66 26.44
N VAL A 15 14.75 -3.89 26.42
CA VAL A 15 13.33 -4.19 26.61
C VAL A 15 12.93 -3.87 28.05
N ASP A 16 13.68 -4.35 29.04
CA ASP A 16 13.43 -4.08 30.46
C ASP A 16 13.58 -2.59 30.79
N PHE A 17 14.57 -1.91 30.19
CA PHE A 17 14.73 -0.46 30.33
C PHE A 17 13.59 0.32 29.67
N ALA A 18 13.12 -0.12 28.50
CA ALA A 18 11.96 0.47 27.84
C ALA A 18 10.73 0.32 28.74
N LEU A 19 10.45 -0.86 29.27
CA LEU A 19 9.34 -1.13 30.19
C LEU A 19 9.36 -0.26 31.47
N GLY A 20 10.52 0.27 31.87
CA GLY A 20 10.69 1.18 33.02
C GLY A 20 10.57 2.68 32.73
N VAL A 21 10.61 3.12 31.47
CA VAL A 21 10.56 4.54 31.08
C VAL A 21 9.13 4.93 30.67
N GLY A 22 8.73 6.19 30.88
CA GLY A 22 7.37 6.69 30.68
C GLY A 22 6.71 6.27 29.34
N LYS A 23 5.41 5.94 29.42
CA LYS A 23 4.62 5.19 28.44
C LYS A 23 4.80 5.57 26.97
N ASP A 24 4.95 6.85 26.64
CA ASP A 24 4.89 7.32 25.24
C ASP A 24 6.24 7.29 24.51
N LYS A 25 7.36 7.50 25.23
CA LYS A 25 8.71 7.49 24.64
C LYS A 25 9.23 6.06 24.48
N THR A 26 8.88 5.20 25.43
CA THR A 26 9.09 3.75 25.43
C THR A 26 8.43 3.04 24.27
N ARG A 27 7.16 3.37 23.99
CA ARG A 27 6.36 2.72 22.92
C ARG A 27 6.97 2.94 21.53
N LYS A 28 7.41 4.17 21.25
CA LYS A 28 8.05 4.55 19.97
C LYS A 28 9.40 3.86 19.78
N MET A 29 10.23 3.83 20.81
CA MET A 29 11.52 3.16 20.80
C MET A 29 11.36 1.64 20.60
N PHE A 30 10.33 1.06 21.19
CA PHE A 30 10.04 -0.38 21.09
C PHE A 30 9.47 -0.79 19.73
N GLN A 31 8.55 -0.02 19.12
CA GLN A 31 8.09 -0.30 17.75
C GLN A 31 9.24 -0.24 16.74
N GLY A 32 10.13 0.76 16.88
CA GLY A 32 11.37 0.82 16.10
C GLY A 32 12.27 -0.39 16.35
N LEU A 33 12.42 -0.80 17.61
CA LEU A 33 13.21 -1.98 17.99
C LEU A 33 12.62 -3.27 17.41
N LEU A 34 11.29 -3.45 17.45
CA LEU A 34 10.62 -4.63 16.92
C LEU A 34 10.78 -4.73 15.40
N LEU A 35 10.68 -3.60 14.69
CA LEU A 35 10.96 -3.53 13.25
C LEU A 35 12.43 -3.89 12.96
N VAL A 36 13.38 -3.37 13.75
CA VAL A 36 14.81 -3.68 13.64
C VAL A 36 15.10 -5.16 13.97
N MET A 37 14.38 -5.74 14.92
CA MET A 37 14.53 -7.13 15.30
C MET A 37 13.96 -8.08 14.24
N SER A 38 12.77 -7.78 13.69
CA SER A 38 12.17 -8.55 12.59
C SER A 38 13.08 -8.53 11.35
N THR A 39 13.59 -7.36 10.97
CA THR A 39 14.51 -7.20 9.81
C THR A 39 15.87 -7.86 10.02
N ARG A 40 16.28 -8.11 11.28
CA ARG A 40 17.55 -8.79 11.63
C ARG A 40 17.38 -10.25 12.05
N GLY A 41 16.18 -10.81 11.97
CA GLY A 41 15.89 -12.20 12.36
C GLY A 41 16.08 -12.48 13.85
N LEU A 42 16.05 -11.46 14.70
CA LEU A 42 16.19 -11.58 16.17
C LEU A 42 14.81 -11.76 16.79
N ARG A 43 14.62 -12.85 17.55
CA ARG A 43 13.34 -13.18 18.19
C ARG A 43 13.40 -12.80 19.67
N LEU A 44 12.58 -11.84 20.09
CA LEU A 44 12.17 -11.70 21.50
C LEU A 44 11.34 -12.94 21.90
N GLY A 45 11.28 -13.25 23.20
CA GLY A 45 10.39 -14.30 23.69
C GLY A 45 8.94 -14.03 23.27
N THR A 46 8.29 -15.04 22.68
CA THR A 46 6.93 -14.91 22.12
C THR A 46 5.92 -14.37 23.13
N THR A 47 6.05 -14.78 24.39
CA THR A 47 5.16 -14.36 25.49
C THR A 47 5.22 -12.88 25.82
N GLU A 48 6.38 -12.23 25.74
CA GLU A 48 6.52 -10.80 26.07
C GLU A 48 6.05 -9.93 24.92
N ILE A 49 6.35 -10.36 23.69
CA ILE A 49 5.77 -9.78 22.48
C ILE A 49 4.23 -9.84 22.54
N ASP A 50 3.65 -10.99 22.89
CA ASP A 50 2.19 -11.16 22.94
C ASP A 50 1.51 -10.35 24.04
N ARG A 51 2.15 -10.17 25.20
CA ARG A 51 1.65 -9.28 26.26
C ARG A 51 1.64 -7.82 25.83
N LEU A 52 2.72 -7.36 25.21
CA LEU A 52 2.83 -6.00 24.70
C LEU A 52 1.80 -5.75 23.60
N ARG A 53 1.65 -6.70 22.66
CA ARG A 53 0.60 -6.70 21.63
C ARG A 53 -0.79 -6.55 22.22
N GLY A 54 -1.14 -7.36 23.23
CA GLY A 54 -2.44 -7.30 23.89
C GLY A 54 -2.70 -5.97 24.60
N SER A 55 -1.66 -5.35 25.17
CA SER A 55 -1.77 -4.06 25.84
C SER A 55 -1.95 -2.90 24.85
N ASP A 56 -1.24 -2.92 23.72
CA ASP A 56 -1.34 -1.93 22.65
C ASP A 56 -2.72 -1.97 21.99
N LEU A 57 -3.22 -3.17 21.68
CA LEU A 57 -4.56 -3.34 21.11
C LEU A 57 -5.66 -2.84 22.06
N LYS A 58 -5.55 -3.11 23.36
CA LYS A 58 -6.49 -2.58 24.36
C LYS A 58 -6.48 -1.06 24.43
N ASN A 59 -5.30 -0.44 24.33
CA ASN A 59 -5.17 1.02 24.31
C ASN A 59 -5.81 1.61 23.05
N LEU A 60 -5.53 1.02 21.89
CA LEU A 60 -6.11 1.42 20.61
C LEU A 60 -7.65 1.39 20.64
N LEU A 61 -8.23 0.28 21.12
CA LEU A 61 -9.68 0.13 21.23
C LEU A 61 -10.30 1.08 22.28
N ARG A 62 -9.59 1.37 23.38
CA ARG A 62 -10.04 2.36 24.37
C ARG A 62 -10.09 3.78 23.78
N GLU A 63 -9.16 4.10 22.88
CA GLU A 63 -9.17 5.35 22.10
C GLU A 63 -10.18 5.32 20.95
N LYS A 64 -10.97 4.26 20.84
CA LYS A 64 -11.90 4.00 19.73
C LYS A 64 -11.21 4.09 18.37
N LYS A 65 -10.03 3.49 18.24
CA LYS A 65 -9.31 3.40 16.98
C LYS A 65 -9.22 1.98 16.44
N LEU A 66 -9.17 1.88 15.12
CA LEU A 66 -8.81 0.69 14.36
C LEU A 66 -7.42 0.87 13.73
N ILE A 67 -6.93 -0.12 12.99
CA ILE A 67 -5.69 -0.01 12.21
C ILE A 67 -6.03 0.18 10.73
N LEU A 68 -5.36 1.13 10.08
CA LEU A 68 -5.47 1.34 8.63
C LEU A 68 -4.11 1.22 7.98
N ILE A 69 -3.99 0.28 7.05
CA ILE A 69 -2.77 0.05 6.27
C ILE A 69 -2.99 0.63 4.88
N LEU A 70 -2.07 1.50 4.48
CA LEU A 70 -2.16 2.29 3.26
C LEU A 70 -1.01 1.92 2.34
N ASP A 71 -1.34 1.46 1.13
CA ASP A 71 -0.39 1.45 0.03
C ASP A 71 -0.12 2.87 -0.49
N LEU A 72 0.96 3.03 -1.28
CA LEU A 72 1.37 4.32 -1.85
C LEU A 72 1.00 4.43 -3.33
N ASP A 73 1.72 3.71 -4.18
CA ASP A 73 1.70 3.86 -5.63
C ASP A 73 0.38 3.39 -6.22
N HIS A 74 -0.25 4.25 -7.02
CA HIS A 74 -1.60 4.05 -7.55
C HIS A 74 -2.72 4.00 -6.50
N THR A 75 -2.39 4.08 -5.21
CA THR A 75 -3.34 4.15 -4.10
C THR A 75 -3.52 5.60 -3.63
N LEU A 76 -2.49 6.19 -3.02
CA LEU A 76 -2.49 7.56 -2.48
C LEU A 76 -1.77 8.57 -3.37
N ILE A 77 -0.89 8.08 -4.24
CA ILE A 77 -0.04 8.88 -5.12
C ILE A 77 0.13 8.18 -6.47
N ASN A 78 0.66 8.91 -7.46
CA ASN A 78 1.24 8.31 -8.65
C ASN A 78 2.57 8.99 -8.94
N SER A 79 3.59 8.22 -9.33
CA SER A 79 4.94 8.72 -9.58
C SER A 79 5.44 8.33 -10.97
N THR A 80 6.33 9.14 -11.54
CA THR A 80 7.02 8.86 -12.81
C THR A 80 8.48 9.28 -12.75
N LYS A 81 9.37 8.57 -13.42
CA LYS A 81 10.75 9.03 -13.62
C LYS A 81 10.76 10.22 -14.60
N LEU A 82 11.72 11.14 -14.45
CA LEU A 82 11.84 12.29 -15.33
C LEU A 82 12.04 11.90 -16.80
N HIS A 83 12.77 10.81 -17.06
CA HIS A 83 12.98 10.30 -18.41
C HIS A 83 11.75 9.60 -19.02
N ASP A 84 10.75 9.25 -18.20
CA ASP A 84 9.51 8.59 -18.65
C ASP A 84 8.38 9.60 -18.95
N ILE A 85 8.61 10.89 -18.68
CA ILE A 85 7.65 11.95 -18.98
C ILE A 85 7.47 12.05 -20.50
N SER A 86 6.22 12.02 -20.95
CA SER A 86 5.89 12.13 -22.38
C SER A 86 6.19 13.53 -22.92
N ALA A 87 6.35 13.64 -24.24
CA ALA A 87 6.48 14.94 -24.91
C ALA A 87 5.23 15.83 -24.68
N ALA A 88 4.04 15.23 -24.65
CA ALA A 88 2.80 15.96 -24.36
C ALA A 88 2.82 16.57 -22.96
N GLU A 89 3.18 15.80 -21.94
CA GLU A 89 3.32 16.27 -20.57
C GLU A 89 4.41 17.36 -20.43
N ASN A 90 5.55 17.21 -21.11
CA ASN A 90 6.59 18.23 -21.12
C ASN A 90 6.09 19.56 -21.74
N ASN A 91 5.37 19.50 -22.85
CA ASN A 91 4.78 20.68 -23.50
C ASN A 91 3.73 21.36 -22.62
N LEU A 92 3.04 20.60 -21.76
CA LEU A 92 2.11 21.11 -20.75
C LEU A 92 2.82 21.72 -19.53
N GLY A 93 4.14 21.65 -19.46
CA GLY A 93 4.94 22.27 -18.40
C GLY A 93 4.80 21.59 -17.04
N ILE A 94 4.53 20.28 -16.99
CA ILE A 94 4.31 19.58 -15.70
C ILE A 94 5.53 19.65 -14.78
N GLN A 95 6.75 19.68 -15.32
CA GLN A 95 7.97 19.82 -14.53
C GLN A 95 8.05 21.22 -13.90
N ILE A 96 7.72 22.27 -14.67
CA ILE A 96 7.67 23.65 -14.17
C ILE A 96 6.61 23.77 -13.07
N ALA A 97 5.45 23.13 -13.25
CA ALA A 97 4.40 23.10 -12.23
C ALA A 97 4.86 22.38 -10.95
N ALA A 98 5.62 21.28 -11.07
CA ALA A 98 6.17 20.53 -9.94
C ALA A 98 7.25 21.28 -9.14
N SER A 99 7.95 22.20 -9.79
CA SER A 99 8.99 23.04 -9.17
C SER A 99 8.44 24.29 -8.46
N LYS A 100 7.13 24.54 -8.53
CA LYS A 100 6.52 25.65 -7.78
C LYS A 100 6.44 25.28 -6.30
N ASP A 101 6.94 26.17 -5.44
CA ASP A 101 6.79 26.05 -4.00
C ASP A 101 5.35 26.45 -3.58
N ASP A 102 4.39 25.61 -3.96
CA ASP A 102 3.00 25.73 -3.54
C ASP A 102 2.74 24.79 -2.35
N PRO A 103 2.50 25.31 -1.13
CA PRO A 103 2.20 24.48 0.03
C PRO A 103 0.88 23.70 -0.13
N ASN A 104 -0.02 24.15 -0.99
CA ASN A 104 -1.26 23.46 -1.36
C ASN A 104 -1.12 22.64 -2.65
N GLY A 105 0.09 22.60 -3.23
CA GLY A 105 0.42 21.83 -4.40
C GLY A 105 0.18 20.34 -4.20
N SER A 106 -0.07 19.66 -5.32
CA SER A 106 -0.23 18.21 -5.39
C SER A 106 0.81 17.54 -6.27
N LEU A 107 1.63 18.29 -7.00
CA LEU A 107 2.66 17.77 -7.90
C LEU A 107 4.03 18.22 -7.40
N PHE A 108 4.95 17.27 -7.22
CA PHE A 108 6.24 17.48 -6.56
C PHE A 108 7.38 16.84 -7.33
N THR A 109 8.56 17.45 -7.27
CA THR A 109 9.81 16.87 -7.77
C THR A 109 10.59 16.24 -6.62
N LEU A 110 10.91 14.95 -6.73
CA LEU A 110 11.86 14.25 -5.87
C LEU A 110 13.23 14.25 -6.55
N GLU A 111 13.99 15.34 -6.38
CA GLU A 111 15.26 15.57 -7.09
C GLU A 111 16.26 14.43 -6.92
N GLY A 112 16.47 13.96 -5.68
CA GLY A 112 17.39 12.86 -5.38
C GLY A 112 17.02 11.52 -6.02
N MET A 113 15.78 11.38 -6.51
CA MET A 113 15.27 10.17 -7.18
C MET A 113 14.98 10.38 -8.66
N GLN A 114 15.17 11.60 -9.17
CA GLN A 114 14.85 12.01 -10.54
C GLN A 114 13.42 11.60 -10.93
N MET A 115 12.46 11.97 -10.08
CA MET A 115 11.04 11.61 -10.23
C MET A 115 10.12 12.81 -10.02
N LEU A 116 8.98 12.77 -10.69
CA LEU A 116 7.80 13.54 -10.29
C LEU A 116 6.83 12.64 -9.55
N THR A 117 6.16 13.21 -8.55
CA THR A 117 5.13 12.55 -7.76
C THR A 117 3.91 13.45 -7.68
N LYS A 118 2.76 12.88 -8.04
CA LYS A 118 1.45 13.48 -7.91
C LYS A 118 0.71 12.85 -6.73
N LEU A 119 0.28 13.67 -5.79
CA LEU A 119 -0.66 13.31 -4.75
C LEU A 119 -2.05 13.09 -5.35
N ARG A 120 -2.70 11.99 -4.99
CA ARG A 120 -4.10 11.73 -5.39
C ARG A 120 -5.00 12.80 -4.76
N PRO A 121 -5.99 13.34 -5.50
CA PRO A 121 -6.92 14.32 -4.95
C PRO A 121 -7.53 13.86 -3.63
N PHE A 122 -7.79 14.82 -2.74
CA PHE A 122 -8.35 14.60 -1.40
C PHE A 122 -7.43 13.91 -0.37
N VAL A 123 -6.22 13.45 -0.72
CA VAL A 123 -5.36 12.66 0.20
C VAL A 123 -5.05 13.36 1.53
N ARG A 124 -4.80 14.67 1.53
CA ARG A 124 -4.48 15.41 2.77
C ARG A 124 -5.68 15.42 3.75
N LYS A 125 -6.89 15.62 3.22
CA LYS A 125 -8.12 15.61 4.01
C LYS A 125 -8.47 14.18 4.43
N PHE A 126 -8.29 13.20 3.54
CA PHE A 126 -8.42 11.79 3.83
C PHE A 126 -7.57 11.38 5.04
N LEU A 127 -6.26 11.65 5.03
CA LEU A 127 -5.34 11.30 6.11
C LEU A 127 -5.72 11.98 7.43
N LYS A 128 -6.08 13.28 7.37
CA LYS A 128 -6.51 14.03 8.55
C LYS A 128 -7.75 13.39 9.20
N GLU A 129 -8.80 13.15 8.42
CA GLU A 129 -10.05 12.59 8.95
C GLU A 129 -9.88 11.13 9.39
N ALA A 130 -9.17 10.31 8.60
CA ALA A 130 -8.88 8.93 8.95
C ALA A 130 -8.08 8.82 10.26
N SER A 131 -7.16 9.74 10.54
CA SER A 131 -6.35 9.72 11.78
C SER A 131 -7.16 9.82 13.07
N ASN A 132 -8.40 10.32 13.00
CA ASN A 132 -9.31 10.38 14.14
C ASN A 132 -9.86 8.99 14.52
N MET A 133 -9.97 8.09 13.54
CA MET A 133 -10.60 6.77 13.66
C MET A 133 -9.59 5.62 13.56
N PHE A 134 -8.42 5.87 12.98
CA PHE A 134 -7.44 4.85 12.67
C PHE A 134 -6.03 5.24 13.12
N GLU A 135 -5.30 4.25 13.61
CA GLU A 135 -3.84 4.29 13.63
C GLU A 135 -3.32 3.83 12.26
N MET A 136 -2.60 4.72 11.56
CA MET A 136 -2.25 4.52 10.16
C MET A 136 -0.80 4.03 9.96
N TYR A 137 -0.62 3.13 9.00
CA TYR A 137 0.65 2.56 8.55
C TYR A 137 0.79 2.73 7.04
N ILE A 138 1.98 3.07 6.58
CA ILE A 138 2.35 2.92 5.17
C ILE A 138 2.88 1.50 4.98
N TYR A 139 2.37 0.80 3.98
CA TYR A 139 2.93 -0.48 3.53
C TYR A 139 3.00 -0.50 2.01
N THR A 140 4.20 -0.29 1.47
CA THR A 140 4.48 -0.27 0.03
C THR A 140 5.42 -1.40 -0.40
N MET A 141 5.30 -1.82 -1.66
CA MET A 141 6.30 -2.66 -2.35
C MET A 141 7.47 -1.83 -2.94
N GLY A 142 7.49 -0.52 -2.71
CA GLY A 142 8.61 0.35 -3.04
C GLY A 142 9.79 0.21 -2.08
N ASP A 143 10.93 0.78 -2.49
CA ASP A 143 12.13 0.83 -1.67
C ASP A 143 11.97 1.75 -0.45
N LYS A 144 12.70 1.46 0.63
CA LYS A 144 12.58 2.19 1.90
C LYS A 144 12.87 3.68 1.79
N ALA A 145 13.92 4.05 1.05
CA ALA A 145 14.26 5.45 0.83
C ALA A 145 13.12 6.20 0.12
N TYR A 146 12.52 5.58 -0.90
CA TYR A 146 11.35 6.11 -1.60
C TYR A 146 10.16 6.28 -0.66
N ALA A 147 9.81 5.25 0.10
CA ALA A 147 8.70 5.29 1.05
C ALA A 147 8.85 6.43 2.08
N ILE A 148 10.06 6.67 2.57
CA ILE A 148 10.36 7.76 3.50
C ILE A 148 10.16 9.13 2.85
N GLU A 149 10.61 9.33 1.60
CA GLU A 149 10.39 10.60 0.90
C GLU A 149 8.90 10.87 0.62
N ILE A 150 8.15 9.84 0.21
CA ILE A 150 6.70 9.96 0.03
C ILE A 150 5.98 10.23 1.36
N ALA A 151 6.40 9.58 2.45
CA ALA A 151 5.84 9.84 3.78
C ALA A 151 6.04 11.30 4.20
N LYS A 152 7.19 11.92 3.91
CA LYS A 152 7.42 13.35 4.18
C LYS A 152 6.49 14.27 3.37
N LEU A 153 6.17 13.92 2.12
CA LEU A 153 5.22 14.70 1.30
C LEU A 153 3.79 14.59 1.83
N LEU A 154 3.38 13.39 2.24
CA LEU A 154 2.04 13.10 2.77
C LEU A 154 1.84 13.63 4.20
N ASP A 155 2.88 13.58 5.02
CA ASP A 155 2.87 13.92 6.44
C ASP A 155 4.09 14.81 6.83
N PRO A 156 4.15 16.07 6.37
CA PRO A 156 5.30 16.94 6.61
C PRO A 156 5.58 17.24 8.09
N ARG A 157 4.55 17.11 8.93
CA ARG A 157 4.62 17.34 10.39
C ARG A 157 4.84 16.05 11.19
N ASN A 158 4.94 14.91 10.49
CA ASN A 158 5.18 13.60 11.08
C ASN A 158 4.15 13.23 12.17
N VAL A 159 2.88 13.55 11.95
CA VAL A 159 1.77 13.35 12.91
C VAL A 159 1.02 12.04 12.69
N TYR A 160 1.11 11.45 11.50
CA TYR A 160 0.35 10.28 11.07
C TYR A 160 1.18 9.01 11.10
N PHE A 161 2.33 9.01 10.42
CA PHE A 161 3.08 7.78 10.15
C PHE A 161 4.24 7.57 11.10
N ASN A 162 5.07 8.60 11.36
CA ASN A 162 6.26 8.45 12.20
C ASN A 162 7.11 7.24 11.77
N SER A 163 7.33 6.26 12.65
CA SER A 163 8.09 5.04 12.36
C SER A 163 7.27 3.93 11.67
N LYS A 164 6.01 4.18 11.32
CA LYS A 164 5.06 3.18 10.78
C LYS A 164 5.12 3.11 9.25
N VAL A 165 6.32 2.93 8.72
CA VAL A 165 6.57 2.79 7.28
C VAL A 165 7.22 1.43 7.02
N ILE A 166 6.49 0.57 6.31
CA ILE A 166 6.90 -0.78 5.91
C ILE A 166 7.14 -0.76 4.41
N SER A 167 8.35 -1.16 4.00
CA SER A 167 8.78 -1.18 2.61
C SER A 167 9.01 -2.61 2.12
N ASN A 168 9.33 -2.78 0.83
CA ASN A 168 9.64 -4.10 0.27
C ASN A 168 10.77 -4.83 1.00
N SER A 169 11.79 -4.09 1.46
CA SER A 169 12.91 -4.66 2.22
C SER A 169 12.52 -5.19 3.60
N ASP A 170 11.35 -4.81 4.11
CA ASP A 170 10.81 -5.25 5.39
C ASP A 170 9.83 -6.45 5.23
N CYS A 171 9.47 -6.84 4.00
CA CYS A 171 8.57 -7.97 3.72
C CYS A 171 9.23 -9.31 4.05
N THR A 172 8.49 -10.17 4.75
CA THR A 172 8.93 -11.53 5.10
C THR A 172 8.79 -12.52 3.94
N GLN A 173 7.93 -12.21 2.97
CA GLN A 173 7.72 -13.00 1.76
C GLN A 173 7.94 -12.15 0.52
N ARG A 174 8.71 -12.69 -0.43
CA ARG A 174 9.03 -11.97 -1.66
C ARG A 174 7.74 -11.70 -2.44
N HIS A 175 7.54 -10.45 -2.84
CA HIS A 175 6.37 -10.01 -3.61
C HIS A 175 5.01 -10.19 -2.93
N GLN A 176 4.98 -10.36 -1.60
CA GLN A 176 3.73 -10.40 -0.83
C GLN A 176 3.82 -9.51 0.41
N LYS A 177 2.66 -8.95 0.76
CA LYS A 177 2.42 -8.19 1.98
C LYS A 177 1.69 -9.10 2.99
N GLY A 178 1.93 -8.86 4.27
CA GLY A 178 1.34 -9.63 5.36
C GLY A 178 1.06 -8.77 6.58
N LEU A 179 0.07 -9.18 7.39
CA LEU A 179 -0.21 -8.53 8.67
C LEU A 179 0.74 -9.03 9.79
N ASP A 180 1.70 -9.88 9.47
CA ASP A 180 2.74 -10.35 10.39
C ASP A 180 3.60 -9.20 10.93
N MET A 181 3.76 -8.13 10.14
CA MET A 181 4.43 -6.90 10.54
C MET A 181 3.51 -5.91 11.27
N VAL A 182 2.18 -6.11 11.21
CA VAL A 182 1.13 -5.29 11.83
C VAL A 182 0.37 -6.15 12.86
N LEU A 183 1.04 -6.32 13.99
CA LEU A 183 0.86 -7.37 14.99
C LEU A 183 -0.58 -7.65 15.45
N GLY A 184 -1.01 -8.91 15.36
CA GLY A 184 -2.10 -9.48 16.18
C GLY A 184 -3.48 -8.82 16.02
N ALA A 185 -3.68 -8.10 14.93
CA ALA A 185 -4.73 -7.12 14.77
C ALA A 185 -5.59 -7.35 13.53
N GLU A 186 -5.60 -8.56 12.95
CA GLU A 186 -6.40 -8.85 11.75
C GLU A 186 -7.87 -8.48 11.94
N SER A 187 -8.43 -8.70 13.13
CA SER A 187 -9.83 -8.37 13.43
C SER A 187 -10.10 -6.87 13.54
N VAL A 188 -9.07 -6.02 13.61
CA VAL A 188 -9.20 -4.56 13.72
C VAL A 188 -8.45 -3.82 12.60
N ALA A 189 -7.86 -4.53 11.65
CA ALA A 189 -7.05 -3.99 10.57
C ALA A 189 -7.82 -3.92 9.27
N VAL A 190 -7.81 -2.73 8.66
CA VAL A 190 -8.34 -2.48 7.32
C VAL A 190 -7.18 -2.14 6.41
N ILE A 191 -7.16 -2.72 5.21
CA ILE A 191 -6.12 -2.50 4.20
C ILE A 191 -6.74 -1.73 3.04
N LEU A 192 -6.06 -0.70 2.56
CA LEU A 192 -6.38 0.03 1.34
C LEU A 192 -5.22 -0.11 0.36
N ASP A 193 -5.48 -0.79 -0.75
CA ASP A 193 -4.47 -1.13 -1.76
C ASP A 193 -5.15 -1.30 -3.12
N ASP A 194 -4.47 -0.96 -4.20
CA ASP A 194 -4.95 -1.14 -5.57
C ASP A 194 -4.67 -2.55 -6.12
N THR A 195 -3.90 -3.36 -5.39
CA THR A 195 -3.38 -4.66 -5.84
C THR A 195 -3.80 -5.80 -4.91
N GLU A 196 -4.87 -6.52 -5.25
CA GLU A 196 -5.29 -7.71 -4.48
C GLU A 196 -4.19 -8.78 -4.41
N TYR A 197 -3.41 -8.94 -5.49
CA TYR A 197 -2.47 -10.04 -5.61
C TYR A 197 -1.43 -10.09 -4.49
N VAL A 198 -1.00 -8.94 -3.95
CA VAL A 198 0.01 -8.90 -2.89
C VAL A 198 -0.54 -9.24 -1.50
N TRP A 199 -1.87 -9.36 -1.34
CA TRP A 199 -2.57 -9.61 -0.07
C TRP A 199 -3.29 -10.96 -0.02
N GLN A 200 -2.76 -12.01 -0.67
CA GLN A 200 -3.44 -13.32 -0.79
C GLN A 200 -3.97 -13.89 0.54
N LYS A 201 -3.24 -13.66 1.64
CA LYS A 201 -3.59 -14.19 2.98
C LYS A 201 -4.60 -13.33 3.75
N HIS A 202 -4.80 -12.08 3.35
CA HIS A 202 -5.60 -11.10 4.09
C HIS A 202 -6.60 -10.37 3.19
N LYS A 203 -7.14 -11.06 2.17
CA LYS A 203 -8.12 -10.50 1.22
C LYS A 203 -9.38 -9.99 1.90
N GLU A 204 -9.77 -10.60 3.02
CA GLU A 204 -10.96 -10.19 3.78
C GLU A 204 -10.79 -8.84 4.48
N ASN A 205 -9.54 -8.42 4.71
CA ASN A 205 -9.19 -7.12 5.27
C ASN A 205 -9.02 -6.04 4.20
N LEU A 206 -8.99 -6.42 2.91
CA LEU A 206 -8.67 -5.54 1.80
C LEU A 206 -9.90 -4.82 1.26
N ILE A 207 -9.85 -3.50 1.31
CA ILE A 207 -10.63 -2.61 0.45
C ILE A 207 -9.80 -2.40 -0.81
N LEU A 208 -10.13 -3.17 -1.86
CA LEU A 208 -9.52 -3.00 -3.18
C LEU A 208 -10.05 -1.71 -3.81
N MET A 209 -9.15 -0.81 -4.21
CA MET A 209 -9.54 0.45 -4.84
C MET A 209 -9.02 0.59 -6.27
N GLU A 210 -9.64 1.47 -7.04
CA GLU A 210 -9.20 1.77 -8.39
C GLU A 210 -7.82 2.45 -8.39
N ARG A 211 -6.97 2.02 -9.31
CA ARG A 211 -5.63 2.58 -9.53
C ARG A 211 -5.71 4.03 -9.97
N TYR A 212 -4.87 4.85 -9.35
CA TYR A 212 -4.65 6.23 -9.75
C TYR A 212 -3.57 6.32 -10.85
N HIS A 213 -4.00 6.64 -12.06
CA HIS A 213 -3.14 6.80 -13.23
C HIS A 213 -3.07 8.27 -13.66
N TYR A 214 -2.22 9.04 -13.00
CA TYR A 214 -2.03 10.45 -13.34
C TYR A 214 -1.10 10.64 -14.54
N PHE A 215 0.09 10.02 -14.50
CA PHE A 215 1.11 10.17 -15.53
C PHE A 215 0.92 9.20 -16.70
N ALA A 216 1.35 9.60 -17.90
CA ALA A 216 1.26 8.77 -19.09
C ALA A 216 2.10 7.48 -19.00
N SER A 217 3.25 7.53 -18.31
CA SER A 217 4.10 6.36 -18.07
C SER A 217 3.38 5.25 -17.31
N SER A 218 2.60 5.63 -16.31
CA SER A 218 1.74 4.75 -15.53
C SER A 218 0.69 4.07 -16.43
N CYS A 219 0.01 4.82 -17.30
CA CYS A 219 -0.93 4.22 -18.26
C CYS A 219 -0.24 3.17 -19.17
N ARG A 220 0.94 3.51 -19.72
CA ARG A 220 1.71 2.61 -20.60
C ARG A 220 2.15 1.33 -19.89
N GLN A 221 2.62 1.43 -18.65
CA GLN A 221 3.07 0.28 -17.86
C GLN A 221 1.97 -0.76 -17.67
N PHE A 222 0.71 -0.32 -17.56
CA PHE A 222 -0.45 -1.17 -17.40
C PHE A 222 -1.18 -1.47 -18.72
N GLY A 223 -0.58 -1.11 -19.86
CA GLY A 223 -1.12 -1.43 -21.19
C GLY A 223 -2.34 -0.61 -21.62
N PHE A 224 -2.60 0.52 -20.96
CA PHE A 224 -3.69 1.41 -21.36
C PHE A 224 -3.28 2.26 -22.57
N SER A 225 -4.12 2.26 -23.60
CA SER A 225 -3.90 3.01 -24.85
C SER A 225 -4.54 4.42 -24.85
N VAL A 226 -4.90 4.92 -23.67
CA VAL A 226 -5.70 6.14 -23.49
C VAL A 226 -4.81 7.25 -22.92
N LYS A 227 -5.17 8.50 -23.19
CA LYS A 227 -4.47 9.65 -22.61
C LYS A 227 -4.60 9.63 -21.09
N SER A 228 -3.50 9.92 -20.40
CA SER A 228 -3.51 10.03 -18.93
C SER A 228 -4.20 11.29 -18.44
N LEU A 229 -4.49 11.35 -17.13
CA LEU A 229 -5.08 12.54 -16.50
C LEU A 229 -4.19 13.78 -16.72
N SER A 230 -2.87 13.63 -16.62
CA SER A 230 -1.91 14.70 -16.90
C SER A 230 -2.00 15.22 -18.35
N GLU A 231 -2.08 14.33 -19.34
CA GLU A 231 -2.21 14.70 -20.76
C GLU A 231 -3.57 15.34 -21.09
N LEU A 232 -4.60 15.02 -20.32
CA LEU A 232 -5.93 15.61 -20.43
C LEU A 232 -6.08 16.91 -19.63
N MET A 233 -5.08 17.29 -18.82
CA MET A 233 -5.16 18.40 -17.86
C MET A 233 -6.35 18.27 -16.91
N GLN A 234 -6.67 17.04 -16.51
CA GLN A 234 -7.77 16.71 -15.62
C GLN A 234 -7.25 15.96 -14.38
N ASP A 235 -8.12 15.78 -13.39
CA ASP A 235 -7.82 15.01 -12.19
C ASP A 235 -9.12 14.48 -11.57
N GLU A 236 -8.99 13.58 -10.58
CA GLU A 236 -10.13 13.14 -9.79
C GLU A 236 -10.75 14.32 -9.01
N ARG A 237 -12.07 14.30 -8.83
CA ARG A 237 -12.77 15.34 -8.06
C ARG A 237 -12.48 15.17 -6.58
N GLY A 238 -12.25 16.28 -5.88
CA GLY A 238 -12.00 16.25 -4.43
C GLY A 238 -13.22 15.95 -3.56
N SER A 239 -14.45 16.22 -4.04
CA SER A 239 -15.69 16.06 -3.24
C SER A 239 -16.18 14.62 -3.15
N ASP A 240 -16.04 13.88 -4.23
CA ASP A 240 -16.65 12.56 -4.45
C ASP A 240 -15.78 11.66 -5.34
N GLY A 241 -14.47 11.94 -5.41
CA GLY A 241 -13.48 11.05 -6.01
C GLY A 241 -13.23 9.79 -5.17
N ALA A 242 -12.24 9.00 -5.59
CA ALA A 242 -12.01 7.69 -5.00
C ALA A 242 -11.72 7.76 -3.49
N LEU A 243 -10.77 8.60 -3.06
CA LEU A 243 -10.42 8.72 -1.63
C LEU A 243 -11.54 9.32 -0.77
N ALA A 244 -12.37 10.20 -1.34
CA ALA A 244 -13.53 10.74 -0.63
C ALA A 244 -14.56 9.63 -0.36
N THR A 245 -14.85 8.81 -1.36
CA THR A 245 -15.75 7.67 -1.22
C THR A 245 -15.21 6.65 -0.23
N ILE A 246 -13.92 6.31 -0.32
CA ILE A 246 -13.27 5.38 0.62
C ILE A 246 -13.32 5.89 2.06
N LEU A 247 -13.15 7.20 2.29
CA LEU A 247 -13.26 7.76 3.65
C LEU A 247 -14.64 7.48 4.26
N ASP A 248 -15.71 7.61 3.48
CA ASP A 248 -17.07 7.36 3.97
C ASP A 248 -17.31 5.87 4.27
N VAL A 249 -16.66 4.97 3.52
CA VAL A 249 -16.65 3.53 3.81
C VAL A 249 -15.92 3.25 5.11
N LEU A 250 -14.74 3.85 5.31
CA LEU A 250 -13.97 3.70 6.55
C LEU A 250 -14.75 4.21 7.77
N LYS A 251 -15.47 5.33 7.65
CA LYS A 251 -16.37 5.84 8.71
C LYS A 251 -17.48 4.84 9.03
N ARG A 252 -18.08 4.21 8.03
CA ARG A 252 -19.13 3.18 8.23
C ARG A 252 -18.57 1.96 8.95
N ILE A 253 -17.43 1.44 8.49
CA ILE A 253 -16.73 0.31 9.15
C ILE A 253 -16.46 0.64 10.62
N HIS A 254 -15.89 1.82 10.88
CA HIS A 254 -15.59 2.28 12.24
C HIS A 254 -16.86 2.40 13.10
N THR A 255 -17.93 3.00 12.56
CA THR A 255 -19.21 3.16 13.26
C THR A 255 -19.81 1.81 13.63
N ILE A 256 -19.88 0.88 12.67
CA ILE A 256 -20.39 -0.48 12.89
C ILE A 256 -19.53 -1.21 13.94
N PHE A 257 -18.20 -1.13 13.82
CA PHE A 257 -17.30 -1.81 14.74
C PHE A 257 -17.46 -1.33 16.19
N PHE A 258 -17.69 -0.04 16.42
CA PHE A 258 -17.84 0.56 17.76
C PHE A 258 -19.29 0.77 18.20
N ASP A 259 -20.28 0.26 17.46
CA ASP A 259 -21.69 0.41 17.82
C ASP A 259 -21.98 -0.27 19.17
N LEU A 260 -22.44 0.51 20.14
CA LEU A 260 -22.73 0.05 21.50
C LEU A 260 -24.02 -0.79 21.59
N ALA A 261 -24.88 -0.75 20.56
CA ALA A 261 -26.07 -1.59 20.49
C ALA A 261 -25.75 -3.07 20.28
N VAL A 262 -24.53 -3.39 19.83
CA VAL A 262 -24.08 -4.78 19.68
C VAL A 262 -23.60 -5.28 21.06
N GLU A 263 -24.31 -6.23 21.66
CA GLU A 263 -24.02 -6.80 23.01
C GLU A 263 -22.73 -7.64 23.11
N THR A 264 -21.84 -7.58 22.11
CA THR A 264 -20.57 -8.31 22.10
C THR A 264 -19.41 -7.45 22.58
N ALA A 265 -18.47 -8.07 23.32
CA ALA A 265 -17.26 -7.40 23.79
C ALA A 265 -16.42 -6.92 22.59
N LEU A 266 -15.84 -5.71 22.67
CA LEU A 266 -15.00 -5.16 21.60
C LEU A 266 -13.84 -6.09 21.19
N SER A 267 -13.30 -6.87 22.14
CA SER A 267 -12.24 -7.85 21.88
C SER A 267 -12.68 -9.04 21.02
N SER A 268 -13.98 -9.27 20.86
CA SER A 268 -14.54 -10.35 20.03
C SER A 268 -15.06 -9.88 18.68
N ARG A 269 -15.02 -8.57 18.40
CA ARG A 269 -15.49 -7.99 17.13
C ARG A 269 -14.42 -8.08 16.06
N ASP A 270 -14.88 -8.16 14.81
CA ASP A 270 -14.01 -8.31 13.65
C ASP A 270 -14.48 -7.43 12.49
N VAL A 271 -13.61 -6.56 11.98
CA VAL A 271 -13.88 -5.69 10.83
C VAL A 271 -14.27 -6.46 9.57
N ARG A 272 -13.92 -7.76 9.48
CA ARG A 272 -14.27 -8.66 8.38
C ARG A 272 -15.71 -9.16 8.44
N GLN A 273 -16.33 -9.21 9.63
CA GLN A 273 -17.68 -9.78 9.82
C GLN A 273 -18.80 -8.89 9.25
N GLY A 274 -18.58 -7.57 9.14
CA GLY A 274 -19.50 -6.65 8.47
C GLY A 274 -19.68 -6.89 6.95
N ASN A 275 -18.93 -7.85 6.37
CA ASN A 275 -19.05 -8.27 4.97
C ASN A 275 -19.99 -9.47 4.74
N GLN A 276 -20.66 -10.03 5.77
CA GLN A 276 -21.38 -11.31 5.61
C GLN A 276 -22.87 -11.34 5.95
N GLU A 277 -23.52 -10.22 6.29
CA GLU A 277 -24.99 -10.24 6.44
C GLU A 277 -25.70 -10.07 5.09
N GLY A 278 -25.83 -11.21 4.39
CA GLY A 278 -26.62 -11.38 3.18
C GLY A 278 -26.93 -12.87 2.98
N THR A 279 -28.17 -13.23 3.28
CA THR A 279 -28.80 -14.56 3.17
C THR A 279 -28.43 -15.31 1.89
N ALA A 280 -28.14 -16.62 2.04
CA ALA A 280 -28.19 -17.68 1.03
C ALA A 280 -27.85 -17.26 -0.43
N GLY A 281 -26.59 -17.46 -0.81
CA GLY A 281 -26.22 -17.54 -2.23
C GLY A 281 -25.94 -16.21 -2.93
N SER A 282 -25.08 -15.37 -2.36
CA SER A 282 -24.25 -14.41 -3.09
C SER A 282 -23.19 -13.87 -2.13
N THR A 283 -21.91 -14.05 -2.45
CA THR A 283 -20.80 -13.47 -1.70
C THR A 283 -20.86 -11.95 -1.84
N ALA A 284 -21.48 -11.26 -0.88
CA ALA A 284 -21.42 -9.81 -0.76
C ALA A 284 -20.03 -9.40 -0.23
N ARG A 285 -19.01 -9.53 -1.08
CA ARG A 285 -17.83 -8.65 -0.94
C ARG A 285 -18.40 -7.22 -0.92
N LEU A 286 -17.89 -6.32 -0.09
CA LEU A 286 -17.95 -4.88 -0.37
C LEU A 286 -17.11 -4.59 -1.63
N GLN A 287 -17.52 -5.16 -2.76
CA GLN A 287 -17.21 -4.69 -4.09
C GLN A 287 -18.04 -3.42 -4.24
N ILE A 288 -17.55 -2.33 -3.64
CA ILE A 288 -18.07 -1.02 -3.92
C ILE A 288 -17.67 -0.74 -5.35
N SER A 289 -18.57 -1.07 -6.27
CA SER A 289 -18.56 -0.53 -7.62
C SER A 289 -18.63 0.99 -7.46
N LEU A 290 -17.49 1.66 -7.61
CA LEU A 290 -17.37 3.11 -7.73
C LEU A 290 -18.03 3.56 -9.04
N GLN A 291 -19.34 3.36 -9.18
CA GLN A 291 -20.15 3.96 -10.23
C GLN A 291 -20.78 5.24 -9.69
N SER A 292 -19.95 6.25 -9.44
CA SER A 292 -20.41 7.65 -9.39
C SER A 292 -19.25 8.64 -9.58
N GLY A 293 -18.45 8.42 -10.61
CA GLY A 293 -17.84 9.48 -11.39
C GLY A 293 -18.18 9.16 -12.83
N VAL A 294 -18.72 10.10 -13.60
CA VAL A 294 -19.12 9.91 -15.00
C VAL A 294 -18.10 9.01 -15.71
N PRO A 295 -18.50 7.85 -16.25
CA PRO A 295 -17.61 7.12 -17.14
C PRO A 295 -17.37 8.04 -18.33
N VAL A 296 -16.12 8.44 -18.56
CA VAL A 296 -15.70 8.65 -19.94
C VAL A 296 -16.04 7.33 -20.63
N GLN A 297 -17.02 7.36 -21.54
CA GLN A 297 -17.49 6.19 -22.25
C GLN A 297 -16.30 5.50 -22.94
N PHE A 298 -15.75 4.50 -22.28
CA PHE A 298 -14.91 3.51 -22.93
C PHE A 298 -15.85 2.53 -23.60
N SER A 299 -16.04 2.71 -24.90
CA SER A 299 -16.67 1.70 -25.75
C SER A 299 -15.68 0.54 -25.87
N PRO A 300 -15.99 -0.68 -25.39
CA PRO A 300 -15.15 -1.83 -25.65
C PRO A 300 -15.53 -2.36 -27.03
N THR A 301 -14.74 -2.04 -28.05
CA THR A 301 -14.67 -2.90 -29.23
C THR A 301 -13.49 -3.85 -29.02
N GLY A 302 -13.79 -5.14 -28.96
CA GLY A 302 -12.78 -6.21 -29.00
C GLY A 302 -12.48 -6.88 -27.66
N SER A 303 -13.43 -7.65 -27.14
CA SER A 303 -13.14 -8.74 -26.21
C SER A 303 -12.35 -9.83 -26.95
N VAL A 304 -11.11 -10.09 -26.54
CA VAL A 304 -10.48 -11.40 -26.74
C VAL A 304 -10.05 -11.89 -25.37
N TYR A 305 -10.86 -12.81 -24.84
CA TYR A 305 -10.53 -13.62 -23.68
C TYR A 305 -9.30 -14.49 -24.02
N LEU A 306 -8.26 -14.42 -23.19
CA LEU A 306 -7.25 -15.48 -23.11
C LEU A 306 -7.53 -16.25 -21.82
N GLU A 307 -8.15 -17.42 -21.97
CA GLU A 307 -8.20 -18.45 -20.92
C GLU A 307 -6.92 -19.30 -20.96
N ASP A 308 -6.54 -19.76 -19.77
CA ASP A 308 -5.38 -20.59 -19.48
C ASP A 308 -5.42 -22.00 -20.12
N GLY A 309 -4.23 -22.42 -20.56
CA GLY A 309 -3.66 -23.77 -20.68
C GLY A 309 -4.55 -25.03 -20.64
N ARG A 310 -4.48 -25.80 -21.74
CA ARG A 310 -4.41 -27.27 -21.69
C ARG A 310 -3.42 -27.84 -22.71
N ALA A 311 -2.62 -28.78 -22.23
CA ALA A 311 -1.74 -29.63 -23.02
C ALA A 311 -2.54 -30.75 -23.71
N ALA A 312 -2.30 -30.94 -25.00
CA ALA A 312 -2.39 -32.19 -25.79
C ALA A 312 -1.72 -31.85 -27.15
N GLY A 313 -0.67 -32.54 -27.60
CA GLY A 313 -0.73 -33.92 -28.06
C GLY A 313 -0.71 -33.94 -29.60
N SER A 314 0.49 -34.07 -30.17
CA SER A 314 0.82 -34.65 -31.49
C SER A 314 -0.16 -34.53 -32.67
N HIS A 315 0.27 -33.86 -33.75
CA HIS A 315 0.41 -34.54 -35.05
C HIS A 315 1.30 -33.77 -36.04
N LEU A 316 2.24 -34.51 -36.63
CA LEU A 316 3.03 -34.19 -37.83
C LEU A 316 2.17 -33.60 -38.95
N LEU A 317 2.73 -32.67 -39.72
CA LEU A 317 2.87 -32.79 -41.18
C LEU A 317 4.01 -31.88 -41.69
N ARG A 318 4.85 -32.47 -42.55
CA ARG A 318 5.95 -31.92 -43.39
C ARG A 318 5.51 -30.63 -44.12
N GLY A 319 6.33 -29.67 -44.52
CA GLY A 319 7.76 -29.58 -44.82
C GLY A 319 7.96 -28.48 -45.92
N ARG A 320 9.22 -28.12 -46.17
CA ARG A 320 9.78 -26.99 -47.00
C ARG A 320 9.93 -25.69 -46.19
N GLY A 321 11.10 -25.19 -45.77
CA GLY A 321 12.48 -25.41 -46.19
C GLY A 321 12.92 -24.30 -47.13
N PHE A 322 13.74 -23.34 -46.66
CA PHE A 322 14.92 -22.78 -47.35
C PHE A 322 15.67 -21.71 -46.48
N HIS A 323 16.95 -22.05 -46.15
CA HIS A 323 18.18 -21.30 -45.77
C HIS A 323 18.18 -20.25 -44.63
N ASP A 324 18.95 -20.41 -43.52
CA ASP A 324 20.44 -20.43 -43.30
C ASP A 324 21.11 -19.08 -43.66
N HIS A 325 21.90 -18.34 -42.87
CA HIS A 325 22.80 -18.54 -41.70
C HIS A 325 23.27 -17.12 -41.23
N PRO A 326 24.19 -16.92 -40.25
CA PRO A 326 24.38 -17.57 -38.95
C PRO A 326 24.61 -16.57 -37.78
N CYS A 327 24.59 -17.16 -36.58
CA CYS A 327 24.94 -16.65 -35.26
C CYS A 327 26.45 -16.35 -35.13
N CYS A 328 26.82 -15.24 -34.46
CA CYS A 328 28.18 -15.00 -33.96
C CYS A 328 28.20 -14.95 -32.42
N ARG A 329 29.16 -15.70 -31.87
CA ARG A 329 29.45 -15.92 -30.46
C ARG A 329 30.19 -14.75 -29.81
N CYS A 330 29.98 -14.68 -28.49
CA CYS A 330 30.92 -14.41 -27.40
C CYS A 330 32.33 -13.88 -27.73
N GLY A 331 32.70 -12.80 -27.05
CA GLY A 331 34.09 -12.37 -26.85
C GLY A 331 34.22 -11.47 -25.62
N CYS A 332 34.31 -12.05 -24.42
CA CYS A 332 35.07 -11.44 -23.34
C CYS A 332 36.55 -11.51 -23.74
N TRP A 333 37.35 -10.47 -23.51
CA TRP A 333 38.75 -10.57 -23.09
C TRP A 333 39.17 -9.23 -22.47
N ASN A 334 39.81 -9.33 -21.31
CA ASN A 334 40.40 -8.23 -20.54
C ASN A 334 41.47 -7.47 -21.33
N ARG A 335 41.52 -6.16 -21.11
CA ARG A 335 42.76 -5.45 -20.77
C ARG A 335 42.47 -4.17 -20.01
#